data_AF-A0AA87ANH2-F1
#
_entry.id   AF-A0AA87ANH2-F1
#
_cell.length_a   1.000
_cell.length_b   1.000
_cell.length_c   1.000
_cell.angle_alpha   90.00
_cell.angle_beta   90.00
_cell.angle_gamma   90.00
#
_symmetry.space_group_name_H-M   'P 1'
#
loop_
_entity.id
_entity.type
_entity.pdbx_description
1 polymer ?
#
loop_
_entity_poly.entity_id
_entity_poly.type
_entity_poly.pdbx_seq_one_letter_code
_entity_poly.pdbx_strand_id
1 'polypeptide(L)'
;MNMNTLYIMLGFIFVYAMIANVRDKIKKRDEKSKEAFERLQSASYKKELEKVINLSQDDAFNIAALRKAYFLNGKDAKKLIEIVKKSKGI
;
A
#
# COMPACT_ATOMS: atom_id res chain seq x y z
N MET A 1 -7.17 -7.49 -44.41
CA MET A 1 -7.46 -7.89 -43.01
C MET A 1 -8.93 -7.60 -42.75
N ASN A 2 -9.69 -8.56 -42.23
CA ASN A 2 -11.15 -8.40 -42.08
C ASN A 2 -11.45 -7.37 -40.97
N MET A 3 -12.43 -6.49 -41.16
CA MET A 3 -12.71 -5.37 -40.24
C MET A 3 -13.00 -5.88 -38.82
N ASN A 4 -13.72 -7.01 -38.71
CA ASN A 4 -13.94 -7.72 -37.45
C ASN A 4 -12.65 -8.17 -36.75
N THR A 5 -11.65 -8.65 -37.51
CA THR A 5 -10.36 -9.08 -36.95
C THR A 5 -9.58 -7.89 -36.39
N LEU A 6 -9.67 -6.71 -37.02
CA LEU A 6 -9.04 -5.48 -36.51
C LEU A 6 -9.66 -5.03 -35.18
N TYR A 7 -11.00 -5.07 -35.06
CA TYR A 7 -11.69 -4.73 -33.81
C TYR A 7 -11.35 -5.69 -32.67
N ILE A 8 -11.25 -6.99 -32.96
CA ILE A 8 -10.85 -7.99 -31.96
C ILE A 8 -9.43 -7.72 -31.46
N MET A 9 -8.46 -7.47 -32.36
CA MET A 9 -7.09 -7.12 -31.95
C MET A 9 -7.03 -5.83 -31.13
N LEU A 10 -7.75 -4.78 -31.54
CA LEU A 10 -7.81 -3.52 -30.80
C LEU A 10 -8.41 -3.69 -29.40
N GLY A 11 -9.43 -4.55 -29.26
CA GLY A 11 -10.00 -4.91 -27.96
C GLY A 11 -8.97 -5.55 -27.03
N PHE A 12 -8.17 -6.50 -27.53
CA PHE A 12 -7.10 -7.13 -26.73
C PHE A 12 -6.00 -6.15 -26.34
N ILE A 13 -5.58 -5.26 -27.25
CA ILE A 13 -4.57 -4.22 -26.97
C ILE A 13 -5.09 -3.27 -25.89
N PHE A 14 -6.36 -2.86 -25.97
CA PHE A 14 -6.98 -1.96 -25.00
C PHE A 14 -7.09 -2.59 -23.61
N VAL A 15 -7.54 -3.85 -23.52
CA VAL A 15 -7.59 -4.61 -22.26
C VAL A 15 -6.19 -4.76 -21.65
N TYR A 16 -5.19 -5.10 -22.48
CA TYR A 16 -3.80 -5.20 -22.03
C TYR A 16 -3.26 -3.87 -21.50
N ALA A 17 -3.52 -2.76 -22.20
CA ALA A 17 -3.13 -1.42 -21.78
C ALA A 17 -3.81 -1.02 -20.45
N MET A 18 -5.07 -1.38 -20.24
CA MET A 18 -5.78 -1.08 -18.99
C MET A 18 -5.17 -1.86 -17.81
N ILE A 19 -4.88 -3.15 -17.99
CA ILE A 19 -4.24 -4.00 -16.97
C ILE A 19 -2.82 -3.49 -16.64
N ALA A 20 -2.03 -3.12 -17.67
CA ALA A 20 -0.70 -2.55 -17.49
C ALA A 20 -0.74 -1.25 -16.67
N ASN A 21 -1.67 -0.34 -16.97
CA ASN A 21 -1.85 0.91 -16.23
C ASN A 21 -2.24 0.68 -14.75
N VAL A 22 -3.11 -0.30 -14.47
CA VAL A 22 -3.45 -0.68 -13.09
C VAL A 22 -2.21 -1.20 -12.36
N ARG A 23 -1.43 -2.06 -13.01
CA ARG A 23 -0.21 -2.64 -12.44
C ARG A 23 0.85 -1.58 -12.15
N ASP A 24 1.04 -0.61 -13.04
CA ASP A 24 1.97 0.51 -12.82
C ASP A 24 1.53 1.44 -11.69
N LYS A 25 0.22 1.71 -11.56
CA LYS A 25 -0.30 2.48 -10.41
C LYS A 25 -0.06 1.76 -9.09
N ILE A 26 -0.27 0.44 -9.05
CA ILE A 26 0.03 -0.37 -7.86
C ILE A 26 1.52 -0.31 -7.54
N LYS A 27 2.39 -0.51 -8.54
CA LYS A 27 3.85 -0.48 -8.37
C LYS A 27 4.35 0.86 -7.83
N LYS A 28 3.89 1.99 -8.39
CA LYS A 28 4.23 3.33 -7.89
C LYS A 28 3.75 3.57 -6.46
N ARG A 29 2.59 3.02 -6.09
CA ARG A 29 2.08 3.10 -4.71
C ARG A 29 2.90 2.25 -3.76
N ASP A 30 3.31 1.07 -4.18
CA ASP A 30 4.15 0.17 -3.39
C ASP A 30 5.55 0.76 -3.18
N GLU A 31 6.16 1.38 -4.19
CA GLU A 31 7.44 2.08 -4.04
C GLU A 31 7.34 3.24 -3.04
N LYS A 32 6.31 4.09 -3.16
CA LYS A 32 6.05 5.16 -2.17
C LYS A 32 5.79 4.63 -0.76
N SER A 33 5.06 3.52 -0.66
CA SER A 33 4.78 2.85 0.62
C SER A 33 6.06 2.30 1.24
N LYS A 34 6.95 1.72 0.45
CA LYS A 34 8.24 1.18 0.91
C LYS A 34 9.16 2.28 1.43
N GLU A 35 9.25 3.39 0.70
CA GLU A 35 10.05 4.54 1.12
C GLU A 35 9.50 5.17 2.41
N ALA A 36 8.17 5.30 2.52
CA ALA A 36 7.53 5.72 3.76
C ALA A 36 7.82 4.72 4.89
N PHE A 37 7.69 3.41 4.65
CA PHE A 37 7.96 2.37 5.63
C PHE A 37 9.42 2.38 6.13
N GLU A 38 10.39 2.58 5.24
CA GLU A 38 11.81 2.72 5.63
C GLU A 38 12.07 3.97 6.47
N ARG A 39 11.45 5.11 6.11
CA ARG A 39 11.49 6.32 6.95
C ARG A 39 10.85 6.09 8.32
N LEU A 40 9.74 5.35 8.36
CA LEU A 40 8.99 5.04 9.57
C LEU A 40 9.71 4.05 10.50
N GLN A 41 10.69 3.28 9.99
CA GLN A 41 11.55 2.43 10.83
C GLN A 41 12.65 3.23 11.58
N SER A 42 12.90 4.49 11.22
CA SER A 42 13.87 5.32 11.93
C SER A 42 13.44 5.60 13.37
N ALA A 43 14.39 5.62 14.32
CA ALA A 43 14.11 5.69 15.76
C ALA A 43 13.32 6.96 16.18
N SER A 44 13.45 8.05 15.42
CA SER A 44 12.69 9.29 15.62
C SER A 44 11.19 9.10 15.37
N TYR A 45 10.85 8.31 14.35
CA TYR A 45 9.48 8.14 13.86
C TYR A 45 8.64 7.16 14.69
N LYS A 46 9.28 6.26 15.44
CA LYS A 46 8.59 5.29 16.29
C LYS A 46 7.70 5.98 17.34
N LYS A 47 8.13 7.13 17.87
CA LYS A 47 7.34 7.94 18.82
C LYS A 47 6.13 8.60 18.17
N GLU A 48 6.23 9.02 16.91
CA GLU A 48 5.07 9.58 16.19
C GLU A 48 4.09 8.48 15.78
N LEU A 49 4.62 7.33 15.35
CA LEU A 49 3.82 6.16 15.00
C LEU A 49 2.97 5.69 16.20
N GLU A 50 3.55 5.70 17.40
CA GLU A 50 2.84 5.40 18.66
C GLU A 50 1.74 6.41 19.02
N LYS A 51 1.78 7.64 18.51
CA LYS A 51 0.68 8.62 18.69
C LYS A 51 -0.48 8.35 17.74
N VAL A 52 -0.21 7.78 16.57
CA VAL A 52 -1.22 7.45 15.56
C VAL A 52 -1.87 6.08 15.83
N ILE A 53 -1.11 5.14 16.38
CA ILE A 53 -1.59 3.79 16.69
C ILE A 53 -2.28 3.78 18.05
N ASN A 54 -3.56 3.41 18.05
CA ASN A 54 -4.31 3.13 19.26
C ASN A 54 -4.45 1.61 19.46
N LEU A 55 -3.62 1.04 20.33
CA LEU A 55 -3.61 -0.39 20.62
C LEU A 55 -4.86 -0.91 21.34
N SER A 56 -5.72 -0.02 21.85
CA SER A 56 -7.03 -0.39 22.40
C SER A 56 -8.09 -0.59 21.32
N GLN A 57 -7.80 -0.17 20.07
CA GLN A 57 -8.69 -0.32 18.93
C GLN A 57 -8.25 -1.48 18.04
N ASP A 58 -9.18 -1.93 17.21
CA ASP A 58 -8.94 -3.02 16.27
C ASP A 58 -7.79 -2.70 15.30
N ASP A 59 -7.07 -3.74 14.88
CA ASP A 59 -5.97 -3.62 13.93
C ASP A 59 -6.41 -2.98 12.61
N ALA A 60 -7.66 -3.22 12.18
CA ALA A 60 -8.21 -2.59 10.98
C ALA A 60 -8.25 -1.05 11.09
N PHE A 61 -8.58 -0.51 12.27
CA PHE A 61 -8.59 0.94 12.51
C PHE A 61 -7.17 1.51 12.48
N ASN A 62 -6.23 0.83 13.12
CA ASN A 62 -4.82 1.24 13.12
C ASN A 62 -4.22 1.17 11.70
N ILE A 63 -4.55 0.13 10.92
CA ILE A 63 -4.13 0.00 9.52
C ILE A 63 -4.69 1.15 8.70
N ALA A 64 -5.98 1.47 8.84
CA ALA A 64 -6.60 2.59 8.12
C ALA A 64 -5.95 3.93 8.46
N ALA A 65 -5.66 4.18 9.74
CA ALA A 65 -4.98 5.38 10.20
C ALA A 65 -3.57 5.51 9.60
N LEU A 66 -2.76 4.44 9.63
CA LEU A 66 -1.42 4.41 9.05
C LEU A 66 -1.42 4.61 7.53
N ARG A 67 -2.39 3.99 6.83
CA ARG A 67 -2.56 4.16 5.38
C ARG A 67 -2.94 5.60 5.02
N LYS A 68 -3.69 6.30 5.88
CA LYS A 68 -4.09 7.69 5.66
C LYS A 68 -2.98 8.68 6.03
N ALA A 69 -2.33 8.47 7.17
CA ALA A 69 -1.28 9.36 7.69
C ALA A 69 0.01 9.29 6.87
N TYR A 70 0.38 8.08 6.42
CA TYR A 70 1.69 7.84 5.80
C TYR A 70 1.62 7.25 4.40
N PHE A 71 0.43 7.26 3.78
CA PHE A 71 0.19 6.75 2.42
C PHE A 71 0.61 5.28 2.21
N LEU A 72 0.70 4.52 3.28
CA LEU A 72 1.12 3.11 3.25
C LEU A 72 0.11 2.25 2.47
N ASN A 73 0.62 1.18 1.88
CA ASN A 73 -0.21 0.08 1.40
C ASN A 73 -0.67 -0.76 2.62
N GLY A 74 -1.65 -1.65 2.40
CA GLY A 74 -2.20 -2.46 3.50
C GLY A 74 -1.20 -3.43 4.12
N LYS A 75 -0.23 -3.93 3.33
CA LYS A 75 0.77 -4.90 3.80
C LYS A 75 1.79 -4.25 4.72
N ASP A 76 2.27 -3.07 4.36
CA ASP A 76 3.29 -2.33 5.11
C ASP A 76 2.71 -1.75 6.40
N ALA A 77 1.47 -1.24 6.36
CA ALA A 77 0.75 -0.82 7.57
C ALA A 77 0.55 -1.96 8.56
N LYS A 78 0.20 -3.17 8.08
CA LYS A 78 0.07 -4.37 8.93
C LYS A 78 1.40 -4.75 9.57
N LYS A 79 2.49 -4.77 8.79
CA LYS A 79 3.84 -5.04 9.30
C LYS A 79 4.28 -4.05 10.38
N LEU A 80 3.98 -2.75 10.20
CA LEU A 80 4.31 -1.73 11.21
C LEU A 80 3.59 -2.00 12.54
N ILE A 81 2.30 -2.34 12.50
CA ILE A 81 1.54 -2.66 13.70
C ILE A 81 2.11 -3.89 14.40
N GLU A 82 2.45 -4.94 13.66
CA GLU A 82 3.10 -6.14 14.22
C GLU A 82 4.45 -5.80 14.90
N ILE A 83 5.27 -4.95 14.27
CA ILE A 83 6.54 -4.47 14.87
C ILE A 83 6.28 -3.71 16.17
N VAL A 84 5.27 -2.85 16.19
CA VAL A 84 4.90 -2.05 17.37
C VAL A 84 4.38 -2.93 18.50
N LYS A 85 3.49 -3.88 18.19
CA LYS A 85 2.96 -4.87 19.14
C LYS A 85 4.09 -5.71 19.75
N LYS A 86 4.95 -6.27 18.89
CA LYS A 86 6.14 -7.03 19.32
C LYS A 86 7.07 -6.20 20.19
N SER A 87 7.26 -4.92 19.88
CA SER A 87 8.08 -4.02 20.69
C SER A 87 7.46 -3.70 22.06
N LYS A 88 6.14 -3.83 22.21
CA LYS A 88 5.42 -3.60 23.48
C LYS A 88 5.13 -4.89 24.25
N GLY A 89 5.49 -6.05 23.71
CA GLY A 89 5.25 -7.35 24.34
C GLY A 89 3.78 -7.78 24.34
N ILE A 90 2.99 -7.25 23.40
CA ILE A 90 1.57 -7.55 23.19
C ILE A 90 1.42 -8.43 21.95
#